data_AF-A0AA37GHK2-F1
#
_entry.id   AF-A0AA37GHK2-F1
#
_cell.length_a   1.000
_cell.length_b   1.000
_cell.length_c   1.000
_cell.angle_alpha   90.00
_cell.angle_beta   90.00
_cell.angle_gamma   90.00
#
_symmetry.space_group_name_H-M   'P 1'
#
loop_
_entity.id
_entity.type
_entity.pdbx_description
1 polymer ?
#
loop_
_entity_poly.entity_id
_entity_poly.type
_entity_poly.pdbx_seq_one_letter_code
_entity_poly.pdbx_strand_id
1 'polypeptide(L)'
;MKGISAESLIAIEWLFIGIAFCLILARINLRIFHLKSGFVLSDAFIAGAFAAGVGLNAVDITLYLRGVYEADIDFKMTNWVATEEESVYVYRVSDLLRVEHE
;
A
#
# COMPACT_ATOMS: atom_id res chain seq x y z
N MET A 1 -14.58 13.54 0.42
CA MET A 1 -14.48 13.78 1.88
C MET A 1 -13.85 15.14 2.11
N LYS A 2 -14.60 16.16 2.59
CA LYS A 2 -14.02 17.47 2.97
C LYS A 2 -13.37 17.32 4.35
N GLY A 3 -12.03 17.35 4.44
CA GLY A 3 -11.39 17.61 5.74
C GLY A 3 -9.98 17.09 5.98
N ILE A 4 -9.42 16.21 5.13
CA ILE A 4 -8.05 15.69 5.33
C ILE A 4 -7.22 16.11 4.12
N SER A 5 -6.10 16.80 4.37
CA SER A 5 -5.18 17.20 3.30
C SER A 5 -4.46 15.96 2.74
N ALA A 6 -4.06 16.01 1.47
CA ALA A 6 -3.29 14.97 0.81
C ALA A 6 -2.07 14.51 1.62
N GLU A 7 -1.34 15.49 2.15
CA GLU A 7 -0.17 15.27 2.99
C GLU A 7 -0.51 14.52 4.29
N SER A 8 -1.65 14.84 4.89
CA SER A 8 -2.11 14.15 6.11
C SER A 8 -2.48 12.70 5.82
N LEU A 9 -3.09 12.42 4.66
CA LEU A 9 -3.48 11.07 4.26
C LEU A 9 -2.24 10.19 4.01
N ILE A 10 -1.27 10.72 3.26
CA ILE A 10 0.03 10.06 3.04
C ILE A 10 0.74 9.81 4.37
N ALA A 11 0.77 10.79 5.27
CA ALA A 11 1.42 10.63 6.57
C ALA A 11 0.76 9.53 7.43
N ILE A 12 -0.57 9.43 7.39
CA ILE A 12 -1.32 8.38 8.10
C ILE A 12 -1.03 7.00 7.52
N GLU A 13 -0.98 6.87 6.19
CA GLU A 13 -0.68 5.62 5.52
C GLU A 13 0.73 5.09 5.86
N TRP A 14 1.74 5.96 5.83
CA TRP A 14 3.10 5.61 6.25
C TRP A 14 3.20 5.34 7.75
N LEU A 15 2.42 6.03 8.58
CA LEU A 15 2.35 5.76 10.02
C LEU A 15 1.86 4.33 10.27
N PHE A 16 0.80 3.89 9.60
CA PHE A 16 0.28 2.54 9.75
C PHE A 16 1.26 1.48 9.27
N ILE A 17 1.95 1.70 8.14
CA ILE A 17 3.07 0.83 7.71
C ILE A 17 4.15 0.77 8.78
N GLY A 18 4.55 1.91 9.34
CA GLY A 18 5.59 1.98 10.37
C GLY A 18 5.20 1.21 11.63
N ILE A 19 3.96 1.35 12.09
CA ILE A 19 3.43 0.59 13.24
C ILE A 19 3.45 -0.91 12.92
N ALA A 20 2.97 -1.32 11.75
CA ALA A 20 2.98 -2.72 11.34
C ALA A 20 4.41 -3.29 11.30
N PHE A 21 5.37 -2.54 10.75
CA PHE A 21 6.77 -2.92 10.70
C PHE A 21 7.36 -3.14 12.10
N CYS A 22 7.10 -2.21 13.03
CA CYS A 22 7.53 -2.32 14.42
C CYS A 22 6.97 -3.57 15.10
N LEU A 23 5.70 -3.91 14.87
CA LEU A 23 5.07 -5.11 15.44
C LEU A 23 5.67 -6.41 14.88
N ILE A 24 5.99 -6.44 13.59
CA ILE A 24 6.65 -7.59 12.95
C ILE A 24 8.05 -7.77 13.53
N LEU A 25 8.83 -6.69 13.62
CA LEU A 25 10.16 -6.74 14.22
C LEU A 25 10.09 -7.18 15.69
N ALA A 26 9.17 -6.63 16.48
CA ALA A 26 8.99 -7.01 17.88
C ALA A 26 8.68 -8.51 18.01
N ARG A 27 7.79 -9.05 17.16
CA ARG A 27 7.46 -10.47 17.11
C ARG A 27 8.68 -11.34 16.79
N ILE A 28 9.42 -11.00 15.73
CA ILE A 28 10.61 -11.74 15.32
C ILE A 28 11.69 -11.68 16.40
N ASN A 29 11.92 -10.51 17.00
CA ASN A 29 12.89 -10.34 18.09
C ASN A 29 12.52 -11.13 19.33
N LEU A 30 11.26 -11.10 19.77
CA LEU A 30 10.79 -11.92 20.90
C LEU A 30 10.99 -13.41 20.61
N ARG A 31 10.71 -13.86 19.38
CA ARG A 31 10.87 -15.26 18.99
C ARG A 31 12.33 -15.72 19.00
N ILE A 32 13.21 -14.95 18.36
CA ILE A 32 14.62 -15.33 18.21
C ILE A 32 15.36 -15.23 19.55
N PHE A 33 15.19 -14.12 20.27
CA PHE A 33 16.02 -13.84 21.45
C PHE A 33 15.41 -14.36 22.76
N HIS A 34 14.08 -14.35 22.91
CA HIS A 34 13.44 -14.74 24.17
C HIS A 34 12.94 -16.19 24.15
N LEU A 35 12.35 -16.62 23.03
CA LEU A 35 11.84 -17.99 22.89
C LEU A 35 12.91 -18.97 22.38
N LYS A 36 14.08 -18.49 21.93
CA LYS A 36 15.16 -19.27 21.30
C LYS A 36 14.67 -20.24 20.22
N SER A 37 13.55 -19.88 19.60
CA SER A 37 12.97 -20.62 18.49
C SER A 37 13.59 -20.08 17.22
N GLY A 38 14.06 -20.98 16.35
CA GLY A 38 14.61 -20.59 15.06
C GLY A 38 13.60 -19.85 14.19
N PHE A 39 14.07 -19.33 13.06
CA PHE A 39 13.20 -18.68 12.08
C PHE A 39 12.14 -19.67 11.56
N VAL A 40 10.86 -19.29 11.63
CA VAL A 40 9.75 -20.16 11.24
C VAL A 40 9.12 -19.65 9.94
N LEU A 41 8.59 -20.55 9.12
CA LEU A 41 7.89 -20.21 7.87
C LEU A 41 6.81 -19.12 8.05
N SER A 42 6.14 -19.09 9.20
CA SER A 42 5.17 -18.05 9.56
C SER A 42 5.78 -16.64 9.56
N ASP A 43 7.05 -16.49 9.93
CA ASP A 43 7.72 -15.19 9.96
C ASP A 43 8.05 -14.73 8.55
N ALA A 44 8.44 -15.65 7.66
CA ALA A 44 8.59 -15.39 6.22
C ALA A 44 7.27 -14.97 5.57
N PHE A 45 6.16 -15.66 5.90
CA PHE A 45 4.85 -15.32 5.38
C PHE A 45 4.39 -13.92 5.83
N ILE A 46 4.61 -13.58 7.10
CA ILE A 46 4.29 -12.25 7.63
C ILE A 46 5.14 -11.16 6.96
N ALA A 47 6.44 -11.41 6.77
CA ALA A 47 7.31 -10.47 6.07
C ALA A 47 6.90 -10.29 4.59
N GLY A 48 6.50 -11.36 3.91
CA GLY A 48 5.98 -11.30 2.54
C GLY A 48 4.66 -10.55 2.45
N ALA A 49 3.71 -10.83 3.35
CA ALA A 49 2.44 -10.11 3.43
C ALA A 49 2.64 -8.62 3.72
N PHE A 50 3.63 -8.27 4.55
CA PHE A 50 4.01 -6.88 4.80
C PHE A 50 4.57 -6.22 3.54
N ALA A 51 5.47 -6.88 2.80
CA ALA A 51 6.01 -6.35 1.55
C ALA A 51 4.91 -6.09 0.51
N ALA A 52 3.95 -7.02 0.37
CA ALA A 52 2.78 -6.83 -0.49
C ALA A 52 1.92 -5.64 -0.03
N GLY A 53 1.70 -5.50 1.28
CA GLY A 53 0.98 -4.35 1.85
C GLY A 53 1.66 -3.00 1.60
N VAL A 54 3.00 -2.95 1.64
CA VAL A 54 3.77 -1.75 1.27
C VAL A 54 3.59 -1.43 -0.22
N GLY A 55 3.60 -2.44 -1.09
CA GLY A 55 3.37 -2.26 -2.53
C GLY A 55 1.98 -1.68 -2.83
N LEU A 56 0.94 -2.24 -2.21
CA LEU A 56 -0.44 -1.74 -2.35
C LEU A 56 -0.58 -0.30 -1.86
N ASN A 57 0.02 0.03 -0.71
CA ASN A 57 -0.01 1.38 -0.18
C ASN A 57 0.70 2.38 -1.11
N ALA A 58 1.85 2.01 -1.69
CA ALA A 58 2.53 2.85 -2.67
C ALA A 58 1.64 3.13 -3.89
N VAL A 59 0.88 2.13 -4.34
CA VAL A 59 -0.10 2.29 -5.41
C VAL A 59 -1.21 3.24 -4.99
N ASP A 60 -1.81 3.05 -3.82
CA ASP A 60 -2.87 3.91 -3.31
C ASP A 60 -2.44 5.37 -3.23
N ILE A 61 -1.23 5.66 -2.72
CA ILE A 61 -0.65 7.01 -2.72
C ILE A 61 -0.54 7.55 -4.15
N THR A 62 -0.04 6.74 -5.10
CA THR A 62 0.14 7.19 -6.48
C THR A 62 -1.17 7.45 -7.24
N LEU A 63 -2.24 6.73 -6.90
CA LEU A 63 -3.58 6.96 -7.44
C LEU A 63 -4.21 8.20 -6.79
N TYR A 64 -4.03 8.35 -5.48
CA TYR A 64 -4.49 9.52 -4.73
C TYR A 64 -3.86 10.82 -5.21
N LEU A 65 -2.54 10.86 -5.40
CA LEU A 65 -1.83 12.04 -5.92
C LEU A 65 -2.24 12.44 -7.34
N ARG A 66 -2.77 11.50 -8.12
CA ARG A 66 -3.30 11.74 -9.47
C ARG A 66 -4.78 12.16 -9.49
N GLY A 67 -5.34 12.37 -8.31
CA GLY A 67 -6.72 12.80 -8.16
C GLY A 67 -7.75 11.70 -8.36
N VAL A 68 -7.37 10.43 -8.58
CA VAL A 68 -8.31 9.33 -8.89
C VAL A 68 -9.40 9.13 -7.83
N TYR A 69 -9.11 9.51 -6.58
CA TYR A 69 -10.02 9.43 -5.45
C TYR A 69 -10.75 10.76 -5.14
N GLU A 70 -10.73 11.73 -6.07
CA GLU A 70 -11.51 12.96 -5.95
C GLU A 70 -13.02 12.65 -5.93
N ALA A 71 -13.76 13.44 -5.14
CA ALA A 71 -15.15 13.10 -4.78
C ALA A 71 -16.14 13.20 -5.95
N ASP A 72 -15.75 13.86 -7.04
CA ASP A 72 -16.49 14.06 -8.28
C ASP A 72 -16.11 13.03 -9.37
N ILE A 73 -15.07 12.22 -9.13
CA ILE A 73 -14.69 11.13 -10.03
C ILE A 73 -15.56 9.91 -9.73
N ASP A 74 -16.15 9.36 -10.79
CA ASP A 74 -16.95 8.14 -10.68
C ASP A 74 -16.04 6.91 -10.56
N PHE A 75 -16.56 5.82 -10.00
CA PHE A 75 -15.79 4.58 -9.82
C PHE A 75 -15.29 3.97 -11.15
N LYS A 76 -15.92 4.33 -12.28
CA LYS A 76 -15.48 3.89 -13.61
C LYS A 76 -14.43 4.83 -14.23
N MET A 77 -14.00 5.87 -13.52
CA MET A 77 -13.08 6.91 -13.98
C MET A 77 -13.50 7.62 -15.27
N THR A 78 -14.80 7.59 -15.61
CA THR A 78 -15.37 8.18 -16.83
C THR A 78 -15.36 9.70 -16.84
N ASN A 79 -15.31 10.32 -15.65
CA ASN A 79 -15.25 11.77 -15.48
C ASN A 79 -13.84 12.28 -15.09
N TRP A 80 -12.85 11.38 -15.00
CA TRP A 80 -11.47 11.79 -14.72
C TRP A 80 -10.83 12.33 -16.00
N VAL A 81 -10.60 13.65 -16.04
CA VAL A 81 -9.94 14.30 -17.17
C VAL A 81 -8.43 14.26 -16.94
N ALA A 82 -7.80 13.22 -17.48
CA ALA A 82 -6.36 13.03 -17.45
C ALA A 82 -5.75 13.16 -18.84
N THR A 83 -4.46 13.47 -18.89
CA THR A 83 -3.70 13.35 -20.14
C THR A 83 -3.58 11.88 -20.56
N GLU A 84 -3.37 11.61 -21.85
CA GLU A 84 -3.21 10.24 -22.36
C GLU A 84 -2.08 9.50 -21.62
N GLU A 85 -0.97 10.18 -21.33
CA GLU A 85 0.15 9.65 -20.56
C GLU A 85 -0.22 9.24 -19.12
N GLU A 86 -1.03 10.04 -18.43
CA GLU A 86 -1.48 9.74 -17.06
C GLU A 86 -2.42 8.55 -17.04
N SER A 87 -3.33 8.45 -18.01
CA SER A 87 -4.24 7.31 -18.14
C SER A 87 -3.49 6.00 -18.39
N VAL A 88 -2.54 5.99 -19.33
CA VAL A 88 -1.72 4.81 -19.64
C VAL A 88 -0.87 4.38 -18.45
N TYR A 89 -0.35 5.34 -17.67
CA TYR A 89 0.40 5.03 -16.46
C TYR A 89 -0.49 4.36 -15.40
N VAL A 90 -1.67 4.91 -15.12
CA VAL A 90 -2.61 4.35 -14.15
C VAL A 90 -3.03 2.94 -14.55
N TYR A 91 -3.40 2.74 -15.83
CA TYR A 91 -3.74 1.40 -16.33
C TYR A 91 -2.59 0.42 -16.20
N ARG A 92 -1.37 0.84 -16.56
CA ARG A 92 -0.18 -0.02 -16.44
C ARG A 92 0.13 -0.40 -15.00
N VAL A 93 0.00 0.53 -14.05
CA VAL A 93 0.19 0.23 -12.62
C VAL A 93 -0.90 -0.70 -12.10
N SER A 94 -2.16 -0.49 -12.51
CA SER A 94 -3.27 -1.37 -12.12
C SER A 94 -3.20 -2.77 -12.75
N ASP A 95 -2.75 -2.88 -14.01
CA ASP A 95 -2.57 -4.17 -14.69
C ASP A 95 -1.36 -4.93 -14.16
N LEU A 96 -0.29 -4.24 -13.72
CA LEU A 96 0.84 -4.89 -13.07
C LEU A 96 0.41 -5.66 -11.81
N LEU A 97 -0.49 -5.07 -11.01
CA LEU A 97 -1.07 -5.72 -9.84
C LEU A 97 -1.99 -6.88 -10.21
N ARG A 98 -2.72 -6.76 -11.33
CA ARG A 98 -3.59 -7.84 -11.80
C ARG A 98 -2.80 -9.06 -12.26
N VAL A 99 -1.66 -8.87 -12.92
CA VAL A 99 -0.81 -9.97 -13.43
C VAL A 99 -0.04 -10.68 -12.30
N GLU A 100 0.23 -10.02 -11.17
CA GLU A 100 0.82 -10.69 -9.99
C GLU A 100 -0.19 -11.55 -9.20
N HIS A 101 -1.48 -11.52 -9.54
CA HIS A 101 -2.55 -12.24 -8.85
C HIS A 101 -3.25 -13.36 -9.67
N GLU A 102 -2.73 -13.69 -10.87
CA GLU A 102 -3.09 -14.92 -11.64
C GLU A 102 -2.01 -16.00 -11.50
#